data_AF-A0A9J9GGT0-F1
#
_entry.id   AF-A0A9J9GGT0-F1
#
_cell.length_a   1.000
_cell.length_b   1.000
_cell.length_c   1.000
_cell.angle_alpha   90.00
_cell.angle_beta   90.00
_cell.angle_gamma   90.00
#
_symmetry.space_group_name_H-M   'P 1'
#
loop_
_entity.id
_entity.type
_entity.pdbx_description
1 polymer ?
#
loop_
_entity_poly.entity_id
_entity_poly.type
_entity_poly.pdbx_seq_one_letter_code
_entity_poly.pdbx_strand_id
1 'polypeptide(L)'
;MVVYPAFITLIWCYQKKHKQEAPMEIILMRHGKPVFEGISRVTSREMADWIRHYDSSDIGRDMPPECSQILASSASRIISSPLPRALSSVNTLGRESDVIDDVFREAGLPILHLPGFRLSPVVWAAFFRVMWLCGISRDVEPLGTAKQRAVQASGILVTVAKASNGPVLLMGHGVMNRLIARELISLGMKEYRRQGKKYWDAGIYKLK
;
A
#
# COMPACT_ATOMS: atom_id res chain seq x y z
N MET A 1 -8.69 5.85 -60.11
CA MET A 1 -9.62 5.86 -58.96
C MET A 1 -9.35 4.63 -58.12
N VAL A 2 -8.59 4.76 -57.03
CA VAL A 2 -8.26 3.64 -56.15
C VAL A 2 -9.27 3.64 -55.00
N VAL A 3 -10.19 2.67 -55.02
CA VAL A 3 -11.22 2.48 -54.00
C VAL A 3 -10.70 1.49 -52.97
N TYR A 4 -10.19 1.94 -51.82
CA TYR A 4 -10.03 1.06 -50.63
C TYR A 4 -10.10 1.83 -49.29
N PRO A 5 -11.28 2.19 -48.76
CA PRO A 5 -11.43 2.62 -47.37
C PRO A 5 -11.93 1.50 -46.44
N ALA A 6 -12.60 0.47 -46.99
CA ALA A 6 -13.33 -0.51 -46.17
C ALA A 6 -12.41 -1.51 -45.45
N PHE A 7 -11.30 -1.93 -46.06
CA PHE A 7 -10.39 -2.94 -45.50
C PHE A 7 -9.58 -2.44 -44.29
N ILE A 8 -9.13 -1.19 -44.31
CA ILE A 8 -8.36 -0.60 -43.20
C ILE A 8 -9.27 -0.44 -41.96
N THR A 9 -10.53 -0.06 -42.17
CA THR A 9 -11.50 0.12 -41.09
C THR A 9 -11.88 -1.22 -40.44
N LEU A 10 -11.99 -2.29 -41.24
CA LEU A 10 -12.24 -3.65 -40.74
C LEU A 10 -11.05 -4.21 -39.94
N ILE A 11 -9.81 -3.98 -40.38
CA ILE A 11 -8.61 -4.39 -39.64
C ILE A 11 -8.50 -3.63 -38.31
N TRP A 12 -8.81 -2.33 -38.29
CA TRP A 12 -8.81 -1.54 -37.06
C TRP A 12 -9.90 -1.99 -36.07
N CYS A 13 -11.09 -2.32 -36.57
CA CYS A 13 -12.20 -2.84 -35.75
C CYS A 13 -11.93 -4.28 -35.25
N TYR A 14 -11.24 -5.10 -36.05
CA TYR A 14 -10.85 -6.46 -35.70
C TYR A 14 -9.71 -6.51 -34.67
N GLN A 15 -8.70 -5.65 -34.80
CA GLN A 15 -7.64 -5.51 -33.80
C GLN A 15 -8.16 -4.95 -32.47
N LYS A 16 -9.21 -4.11 -32.50
CA LYS A 16 -9.88 -3.62 -31.28
C LYS A 16 -10.70 -4.70 -30.57
N LYS A 17 -11.15 -5.74 -31.28
CA LYS A 17 -11.97 -6.84 -30.74
C LYS A 17 -11.18 -7.97 -30.07
N HIS A 18 -9.86 -8.03 -30.27
CA HIS A 18 -8.98 -9.09 -29.74
C HIS A 18 -7.81 -8.57 -28.91
N LYS A 19 -7.90 -7.35 -28.35
CA LYS A 19 -7.05 -6.98 -27.23
C LYS A 19 -7.54 -7.83 -26.05
N GLN A 20 -6.87 -8.95 -25.77
CA GLN A 20 -7.00 -9.61 -24.47
C GLN A 20 -6.70 -8.54 -23.43
N GLU A 21 -7.72 -8.02 -22.76
CA GLU A 21 -7.53 -7.15 -21.61
C GLU A 21 -6.72 -7.98 -20.62
N ALA A 22 -5.47 -7.57 -20.38
CA ALA A 22 -4.65 -8.20 -19.37
C ALA A 22 -5.45 -8.19 -18.06
N PRO A 23 -5.52 -9.32 -17.34
CA PRO A 23 -6.34 -9.40 -16.14
C PRO A 23 -5.93 -8.29 -15.16
N MET A 24 -6.93 -7.53 -14.71
CA MET A 24 -6.72 -6.40 -13.82
C MET A 24 -5.98 -6.87 -12.56
N GLU A 25 -4.81 -6.31 -12.32
CA GLU A 25 -3.91 -6.72 -11.22
C GLU A 25 -3.58 -5.53 -10.32
N ILE A 26 -3.72 -5.74 -9.02
CA ILE A 26 -3.35 -4.78 -7.98
C ILE A 26 -2.31 -5.42 -7.06
N ILE A 27 -1.19 -4.73 -6.89
CA ILE A 27 -0.07 -5.15 -6.05
C ILE A 27 -0.05 -4.24 -4.81
N LEU A 28 -0.19 -4.82 -3.62
CA LEU A 28 -0.09 -4.10 -2.36
C LEU A 28 1.28 -4.35 -1.73
N MET A 29 2.22 -3.42 -1.91
CA MET A 29 3.58 -3.53 -1.40
C MET A 29 3.74 -2.74 -0.10
N ARG A 30 4.46 -3.30 0.88
CA ARG A 30 4.87 -2.57 2.07
C ARG A 30 6.17 -1.84 1.80
N HIS A 31 6.29 -0.61 2.30
CA HIS A 31 7.53 0.16 2.29
C HIS A 31 8.74 -0.60 2.87
N GLY A 32 9.95 -0.13 2.53
CA GLY A 32 11.23 -0.59 3.08
C GLY A 32 11.42 -0.24 4.56
N LYS A 33 12.43 -0.82 5.20
CA LYS A 33 12.74 -0.59 6.61
C LYS A 33 13.16 0.88 6.81
N PRO A 34 12.47 1.65 7.66
CA PRO A 34 12.89 3.01 7.95
C PRO A 34 14.27 3.09 8.61
N VAL A 35 15.03 4.15 8.34
CA VAL A 35 16.38 4.36 8.89
C VAL A 35 16.35 4.64 10.40
N PHE A 36 15.24 5.18 10.91
CA PHE A 36 15.12 5.51 12.31
C PHE A 36 15.00 4.26 13.18
N GLU A 37 16.02 4.01 13.98
CA GLU A 37 16.06 2.90 14.94
C GLU A 37 15.66 3.34 16.36
N GLY A 38 15.72 4.65 16.65
CA GLY A 38 15.32 5.25 17.93
C GLY A 38 16.02 4.65 19.15
N ILE A 39 15.45 4.88 20.35
CA ILE A 39 15.92 4.26 21.60
C ILE A 39 15.32 2.86 21.72
N SER A 40 16.12 1.89 22.17
CA SER A 40 15.74 0.47 22.24
C SER A 40 14.57 0.18 23.18
N ARG A 41 14.37 0.98 24.23
CA ARG A 41 13.25 0.87 25.17
C ARG A 41 12.72 2.26 25.54
N VAL A 42 11.42 2.45 25.36
CA VAL A 42 10.73 3.72 25.60
C VAL A 42 9.57 3.52 26.57
N THR A 43 9.17 4.58 27.28
CA THR A 43 7.89 4.61 28.01
C THR A 43 6.73 4.77 27.03
N SER A 44 5.51 4.50 27.51
CA SER A 44 4.28 4.80 26.75
C SER A 44 4.15 6.28 26.36
N ARG A 45 4.67 7.21 27.18
CA ARG A 45 4.69 8.65 26.90
C ARG A 45 5.67 9.01 25.79
N GLU A 46 6.88 8.46 25.85
CA GLU A 46 7.92 8.64 24.83
C GLU A 46 7.53 8.01 23.48
N MET A 47 6.56 7.08 23.46
CA MET A 47 6.08 6.45 22.23
C MET A 47 5.47 7.45 21.24
N ALA A 48 4.84 8.53 21.71
CA ALA A 48 4.27 9.56 20.83
C ALA A 48 5.37 10.24 20.00
N ASP A 49 6.47 10.61 20.65
CA ASP A 49 7.63 11.18 19.98
C ASP A 49 8.29 10.14 19.09
N TRP A 50 8.43 8.90 19.55
CA TRP A 50 9.01 7.82 18.76
C TRP A 50 8.23 7.60 17.45
N ILE A 51 6.90 7.56 17.50
CA ILE A 51 6.03 7.41 16.32
C ILE A 51 6.21 8.60 15.38
N ARG A 52 6.28 9.83 15.91
CA ARG A 52 6.47 11.03 15.08
C ARG A 52 7.76 10.97 14.28
N HIS A 53 8.87 10.59 14.92
CA HIS A 53 10.16 10.43 14.24
C HIS A 53 10.13 9.28 13.22
N TYR A 54 9.50 8.15 13.58
CA TYR A 54 9.31 7.02 12.65
C TYR A 54 8.45 7.40 11.44
N ASP A 55 7.43 8.24 11.63
CA ASP A 55 6.58 8.76 10.56
C ASP A 55 7.27 9.78 9.67
N SER A 56 8.23 10.54 10.18
CA SER A 56 9.05 11.45 9.36
C SER A 56 10.26 10.79 8.70
N SER A 57 10.49 9.50 8.93
CA SER A 57 11.69 8.81 8.46
C SER A 57 11.55 8.26 7.06
N ASP A 58 12.61 8.37 6.28
CA ASP A 58 12.82 7.60 5.04
C ASP A 58 13.37 6.19 5.35
N ILE A 59 13.72 5.44 4.30
CA ILE A 59 14.30 4.09 4.38
C ILE A 59 15.83 4.04 4.34
N GLY A 60 16.51 5.19 4.25
CA GLY A 60 17.96 5.28 4.13
C GLY A 60 18.52 4.41 3.00
N ARG A 61 19.31 3.39 3.38
CA ARG A 61 20.00 2.47 2.45
C ARG A 61 19.34 1.10 2.33
N ASP A 62 18.12 0.94 2.86
CA ASP A 62 17.41 -0.33 2.76
C ASP A 62 17.05 -0.62 1.29
N MET A 63 17.48 -1.78 0.80
CA MET A 63 17.31 -2.15 -0.61
C MET A 63 16.18 -3.16 -0.79
N PRO A 64 15.31 -2.99 -1.81
CA PRO A 64 14.25 -3.94 -2.10
C PRO A 64 14.83 -5.29 -2.56
N PRO A 65 14.27 -6.43 -2.12
CA PRO A 65 14.62 -7.72 -2.67
C PRO A 65 14.23 -7.80 -4.15
N GLU A 66 14.90 -8.66 -4.92
CA GLU A 66 14.70 -8.81 -6.36
C GLU A 66 13.23 -9.01 -6.74
N CYS A 67 12.48 -9.84 -5.98
CA CYS A 67 11.06 -10.04 -6.25
C CYS A 67 10.22 -8.76 -6.14
N SER A 68 10.61 -7.81 -5.30
CA SER A 68 9.91 -6.51 -5.19
C SER A 68 10.28 -5.58 -6.35
N GLN A 69 11.53 -5.61 -6.79
CA GLN A 69 11.99 -4.88 -7.98
C GLN A 69 11.28 -5.34 -9.25
N ILE A 70 11.08 -6.65 -9.40
CA ILE A 70 10.33 -7.24 -10.52
C ILE A 70 8.87 -6.77 -10.51
N LEU A 71 8.21 -6.81 -9.35
CA LEU A 71 6.83 -6.36 -9.21
C LEU A 71 6.67 -4.86 -9.48
N ALA A 72 7.63 -4.04 -9.04
CA ALA A 72 7.61 -2.61 -9.31
C ALA A 72 7.87 -2.29 -10.79
N SER A 73 8.76 -3.04 -11.43
CA SER A 73 9.05 -2.91 -12.87
C SER A 73 7.89 -3.34 -13.74
N SER A 74 7.09 -4.33 -13.32
CA SER A 74 5.90 -4.77 -14.05
C SER A 74 4.70 -3.83 -13.88
N ALA A 75 4.70 -2.98 -12.85
CA ALA A 75 3.60 -2.08 -12.57
C ALA A 75 3.54 -0.93 -13.61
N SER A 76 2.39 -0.83 -14.27
CA SER A 76 2.10 0.25 -15.23
C SER A 76 1.82 1.58 -14.54
N ARG A 77 1.30 1.54 -13.31
CA ARG A 77 1.05 2.69 -12.44
C ARG A 77 1.53 2.40 -11.03
N ILE A 78 2.03 3.43 -10.37
CA ILE A 78 2.47 3.39 -8.98
C ILE A 78 1.75 4.47 -8.20
N ILE A 79 1.11 4.05 -7.11
CA ILE A 79 0.41 4.91 -6.17
C ILE A 79 1.13 4.77 -4.84
N SER A 80 1.22 5.84 -4.07
CA SER A 80 1.92 5.81 -2.80
C SER A 80 1.16 6.53 -1.68
N SER A 81 1.41 6.06 -0.46
CA SER A 81 1.12 6.86 0.72
C SER A 81 2.06 8.08 0.80
N PRO A 82 1.63 9.21 1.37
CA PRO A 82 2.47 10.40 1.51
C PRO A 82 3.57 10.27 2.57
N LEU A 83 3.60 9.18 3.33
CA LEU A 83 4.62 9.01 4.37
C LEU A 83 6.03 8.88 3.75
N PRO A 84 7.05 9.61 4.25
CA PRO A 84 8.40 9.63 3.70
C PRO A 84 8.97 8.25 3.37
N ARG A 85 8.87 7.27 4.28
CA ARG A 85 9.30 5.88 4.04
C ARG A 85 8.65 5.22 2.83
N ALA A 86 7.39 5.51 2.52
CA ALA A 86 6.71 4.96 1.34
C ALA A 86 7.24 5.64 0.07
N LEU A 87 7.34 6.97 0.07
CA LEU A 87 7.88 7.75 -1.05
C LEU A 87 9.34 7.37 -1.36
N SER A 88 10.20 7.32 -0.35
CA SER A 88 11.60 6.90 -0.52
C SER A 88 11.71 5.45 -1.00
N SER A 89 10.76 4.58 -0.64
CA SER A 89 10.72 3.21 -1.17
C SER A 89 10.44 3.16 -2.66
N VAL A 90 9.51 4.00 -3.16
CA VAL A 90 9.24 4.14 -4.59
C VAL A 90 10.49 4.64 -5.32
N ASN A 91 11.15 5.66 -4.77
CA ASN A 91 12.37 6.22 -5.35
C ASN A 91 13.51 5.18 -5.40
N THR A 92 13.70 4.39 -4.34
CA THR A 92 14.73 3.32 -4.30
C THR A 92 14.44 2.21 -5.31
N LEU A 93 13.18 1.99 -5.70
CA LEU A 93 12.81 1.09 -6.80
C LEU A 93 13.10 1.69 -8.18
N GLY A 94 13.62 2.91 -8.28
CA GLY A 94 13.87 3.61 -9.54
C GLY A 94 12.59 4.05 -10.24
N ARG A 95 11.53 4.34 -9.47
CA ARG A 95 10.21 4.70 -9.97
C ARG A 95 9.74 6.01 -9.37
N GLU A 96 8.67 6.56 -9.92
CA GLU A 96 7.96 7.72 -9.37
C GLU A 96 6.50 7.35 -9.10
N SER A 97 5.86 8.06 -8.15
CA SER A 97 4.44 7.85 -7.85
C SER A 97 3.59 8.69 -8.80
N ASP A 98 2.68 8.04 -9.54
CA ASP A 98 1.66 8.72 -10.35
C ASP A 98 0.65 9.47 -9.47
N VAL A 99 0.35 8.91 -8.29
CA VAL A 99 -0.61 9.46 -7.34
C VAL A 99 -0.07 9.30 -5.92
N ILE A 100 -0.20 10.35 -5.12
CA ILE A 100 0.11 10.35 -3.69
C ILE A 100 -1.14 10.82 -2.95
N ASP A 101 -1.64 10.01 -2.02
CA ASP A 101 -2.92 10.31 -1.35
C ASP A 101 -2.92 9.80 0.11
N ASP A 102 -3.41 10.65 1.03
CA ASP A 102 -3.54 10.35 2.47
C ASP A 102 -4.48 9.18 2.76
N VAL A 103 -5.39 8.84 1.85
CA VAL A 103 -6.25 7.66 1.95
C VAL A 103 -5.45 6.37 2.15
N PHE A 104 -4.19 6.33 1.68
CA PHE A 104 -3.29 5.18 1.82
C PHE A 104 -2.38 5.22 3.05
N ARG A 105 -2.48 6.26 3.89
CA ARG A 105 -1.65 6.41 5.11
C ARG A 105 -1.90 5.27 6.10
N GLU A 106 -0.86 4.87 6.85
CA GLU A 106 -0.99 3.87 7.90
C GLU A 106 -2.00 4.30 8.98
N ALA A 107 -2.75 3.34 9.53
CA ALA A 107 -3.64 3.60 10.65
C ALA A 107 -2.84 3.92 11.91
N GLY A 108 -3.19 5.03 12.57
CA GLY A 108 -2.56 5.52 13.79
C GLY A 108 -2.65 4.55 14.97
N LEU A 109 -1.87 4.80 16.01
CA LEU A 109 -1.86 4.01 17.24
C LEU A 109 -2.47 4.82 18.39
N PRO A 110 -3.47 4.29 19.11
CA PRO A 110 -4.10 4.99 20.24
C PRO A 110 -3.20 4.89 21.47
N ILE A 111 -2.30 5.87 21.63
CA ILE A 111 -1.34 5.86 22.72
C ILE A 111 -2.06 6.08 24.05
N LEU A 112 -1.91 5.12 24.95
CA LEU A 112 -2.36 5.22 26.34
C LEU A 112 -1.15 5.33 27.25
N HIS A 113 -1.21 6.29 28.18
CA HIS A 113 -0.16 6.49 29.16
C HIS A 113 -0.27 5.45 30.28
N LEU A 114 0.59 4.43 30.20
CA LEU A 114 0.82 3.45 31.26
C LEU A 114 2.13 3.80 31.99
N PRO A 115 2.09 4.19 33.28
CA PRO A 115 3.28 4.49 34.04
C PRO A 115 4.09 3.22 34.37
N GLY A 116 5.38 3.39 34.64
CA GLY A 116 6.22 2.32 35.23
C GLY A 116 6.81 1.29 34.27
N PHE A 117 6.42 1.26 32.99
CA PHE A 117 6.94 0.28 32.02
C PHE A 117 7.78 0.93 30.91
N ARG A 118 8.97 0.35 30.65
CA ARG A 118 9.78 0.63 29.47
C ARG A 118 9.86 -0.63 28.60
N LEU A 119 9.29 -0.59 27.41
CA LEU A 119 9.26 -1.71 26.46
C LEU A 119 9.89 -1.29 25.14
N SER A 120 10.22 -2.25 24.28
CA SER A 120 10.66 -1.89 22.93
C SER A 120 9.51 -1.22 22.16
N PRO A 121 9.81 -0.27 21.24
CA PRO A 121 8.78 0.38 20.43
C PRO A 121 7.90 -0.61 19.66
N VAL A 122 8.46 -1.73 19.21
CA VAL A 122 7.72 -2.79 18.51
C VAL A 122 6.68 -3.44 19.42
N VAL A 123 7.03 -3.74 20.67
CA VAL A 123 6.10 -4.31 21.65
C VAL A 123 5.01 -3.30 22.00
N TRP A 124 5.36 -2.02 22.20
CA TRP A 124 4.38 -0.95 22.40
C TRP A 124 3.43 -0.83 21.21
N ALA A 125 3.95 -0.80 19.98
CA ALA A 125 3.14 -0.70 18.78
C ALA A 125 2.18 -1.89 18.64
N ALA A 126 2.63 -3.12 18.96
CA ALA A 126 1.79 -4.30 18.98
C ALA A 126 0.67 -4.19 20.03
N PHE A 127 1.00 -3.75 21.25
CA PHE A 127 0.03 -3.54 22.32
C PHE A 127 -1.03 -2.49 21.95
N PHE A 128 -0.61 -1.30 21.49
CA PHE A 128 -1.52 -0.24 21.05
C PHE A 128 -2.37 -0.69 19.86
N ARG A 129 -1.82 -1.51 18.95
CA ARG A 129 -2.57 -2.08 17.83
C ARG A 129 -3.67 -3.04 18.29
N VAL A 130 -3.39 -3.90 19.28
CA VAL A 130 -4.40 -4.82 19.84
C VAL A 130 -5.52 -4.01 20.50
N MET A 131 -5.19 -3.01 21.30
CA MET A 131 -6.18 -2.12 21.90
C MET A 131 -7.05 -1.41 20.85
N TRP A 132 -6.43 -0.95 19.77
CA TRP A 132 -7.14 -0.35 18.64
C TRP A 132 -8.12 -1.30 17.97
N LEU A 133 -7.71 -2.56 17.78
CA LEU A 133 -8.58 -3.60 17.23
C LEU A 133 -9.74 -3.93 18.17
N CYS A 134 -9.57 -3.73 19.48
CA CYS A 134 -10.64 -3.84 20.48
C CYS A 134 -11.54 -2.58 20.57
N GLY A 135 -11.32 -1.57 19.72
CA GLY A 135 -12.18 -0.38 19.63
C GLY A 135 -11.65 0.88 20.34
N ILE A 136 -10.50 0.80 21.01
CA ILE A 136 -9.89 1.98 21.65
C ILE A 136 -9.30 2.89 20.57
N SER A 137 -9.69 4.15 20.53
CA SER A 137 -9.31 5.08 19.45
C SER A 137 -8.99 6.49 19.96
N ARG A 138 -8.35 6.57 21.13
CA ARG A 138 -7.94 7.85 21.70
C ARG A 138 -7.00 8.60 20.74
N ASP A 139 -7.41 9.81 20.35
CA ASP A 139 -6.65 10.75 19.51
C ASP A 139 -6.26 10.22 18.11
N VAL A 140 -6.88 9.12 17.67
CA VAL A 140 -6.66 8.50 16.35
C VAL A 140 -7.97 8.05 15.73
N GLU A 141 -7.98 7.76 14.43
CA GLU A 141 -9.19 7.25 13.78
C GLU A 141 -9.63 5.90 14.39
N PRO A 142 -10.94 5.68 14.59
CA PRO A 142 -11.47 4.37 14.97
C PRO A 142 -11.28 3.31 13.87
N LEU A 143 -11.30 2.03 14.25
CA LEU A 143 -11.23 0.91 13.31
C LEU A 143 -12.34 0.96 12.24
N GLY A 144 -13.55 1.40 12.59
CA GLY A 144 -14.66 1.57 11.64
C GLY A 144 -14.32 2.59 10.55
N THR A 145 -13.77 3.74 10.93
CA THR A 145 -13.33 4.79 10.01
C THR A 145 -12.18 4.31 9.13
N ALA A 146 -11.19 3.61 9.69
CA ALA A 146 -10.10 3.04 8.91
C ALA A 146 -10.58 2.01 7.88
N LYS A 147 -11.63 1.22 8.18
CA LYS A 147 -12.28 0.32 7.21
C LYS A 147 -12.98 1.10 6.09
N GLN A 148 -13.73 2.14 6.43
CA GLN A 148 -14.35 3.02 5.40
C GLN A 148 -13.30 3.66 4.50
N ARG A 149 -12.17 4.08 5.07
CA ARG A 149 -11.02 4.60 4.32
C ARG A 149 -10.40 3.52 3.42
N ALA A 150 -10.31 2.28 3.88
CA ALA A 150 -9.86 1.17 3.05
C ALA A 150 -10.82 0.86 1.89
N VAL A 151 -12.14 1.03 2.07
CA VAL A 151 -13.13 0.93 0.97
C VAL A 151 -12.83 1.99 -0.08
N GLN A 152 -12.66 3.25 0.33
CA GLN A 152 -12.30 4.35 -0.58
C GLN A 152 -10.99 4.07 -1.33
N ALA A 153 -9.94 3.69 -0.60
CA ALA A 153 -8.64 3.33 -1.17
C ALA A 153 -8.77 2.20 -2.20
N SER A 154 -9.51 1.13 -1.89
CA SER A 154 -9.73 0.02 -2.82
C SER A 154 -10.47 0.45 -4.09
N GLY A 155 -11.46 1.35 -3.98
CA GLY A 155 -12.17 1.93 -5.11
C GLY A 155 -11.25 2.74 -6.03
N ILE A 156 -10.34 3.54 -5.45
CA ILE A 156 -9.32 4.27 -6.22
C ILE A 156 -8.42 3.30 -6.96
N LEU A 157 -7.88 2.27 -6.28
CA LEU A 157 -6.99 1.28 -6.90
C LEU A 157 -7.67 0.55 -8.06
N VAL A 158 -8.92 0.10 -7.87
CA VAL A 158 -9.70 -0.58 -8.92
C VAL A 158 -9.97 0.36 -10.09
N THR A 159 -10.29 1.63 -9.83
CA THR A 159 -10.54 2.63 -10.89
C THR A 159 -9.27 2.87 -11.71
N VAL A 160 -8.13 3.06 -11.05
CA VAL A 160 -6.85 3.22 -11.74
C VAL A 160 -6.47 1.96 -12.51
N ALA A 161 -6.71 0.77 -11.95
CA ALA A 161 -6.40 -0.50 -12.60
C ALA A 161 -7.25 -0.73 -13.85
N LYS A 162 -8.54 -0.37 -13.83
CA LYS A 162 -9.41 -0.39 -15.03
C LYS A 162 -8.94 0.53 -16.15
N ALA A 163 -8.35 1.68 -15.79
CA ALA A 163 -7.86 2.66 -16.75
C ALA A 163 -6.42 2.38 -17.23
N SER A 164 -5.75 1.39 -16.66
CA SER A 164 -4.34 1.09 -16.93
C SER A 164 -4.17 -0.12 -17.85
N ASN A 165 -3.08 -0.15 -18.62
CA ASN A 165 -2.75 -1.29 -19.49
C ASN A 165 -1.91 -2.37 -18.78
N GLY A 166 -1.88 -2.39 -17.45
CA GLY A 166 -1.08 -3.32 -16.67
C GLY A 166 -1.33 -3.21 -15.17
N PRO A 167 -0.53 -3.90 -14.34
CA PRO A 167 -0.68 -3.89 -12.89
C PRO A 167 -0.60 -2.47 -12.29
N VAL A 168 -1.32 -2.26 -11.20
CA VAL A 168 -1.21 -1.06 -10.36
C VAL A 168 -0.56 -1.45 -9.05
N LEU A 169 0.54 -0.80 -8.70
CA LEU A 169 1.21 -1.02 -7.42
C LEU A 169 0.88 0.08 -6.45
N LEU A 170 0.43 -0.28 -5.25
CA LEU A 170 0.37 0.60 -4.09
C LEU A 170 1.60 0.37 -3.21
N MET A 171 2.40 1.42 -3.02
CA MET A 171 3.40 1.49 -1.97
C MET A 171 2.77 2.03 -0.68
N GLY A 172 2.50 1.12 0.25
CA GLY A 172 1.73 1.41 1.46
C GLY A 172 2.32 0.77 2.72
N HIS A 173 1.44 0.46 3.66
CA HIS A 173 1.79 0.11 5.03
C HIS A 173 1.10 -1.17 5.48
N GLY A 174 1.61 -1.81 6.53
CA GLY A 174 1.21 -3.17 6.88
C GLY A 174 -0.27 -3.30 7.26
N VAL A 175 -0.82 -2.41 8.08
CA VAL A 175 -2.22 -2.55 8.51
C VAL A 175 -3.18 -2.00 7.48
N MET A 176 -2.90 -0.81 6.93
CA MET A 176 -3.75 -0.26 5.87
C MET A 176 -3.82 -1.18 4.64
N ASN A 177 -2.70 -1.74 4.16
CA ASN A 177 -2.72 -2.70 3.05
C ASN A 177 -3.57 -3.93 3.38
N ARG A 178 -3.57 -4.41 4.64
CA ARG A 178 -4.40 -5.55 5.04
C ARG A 178 -5.88 -5.22 5.08
N LEU A 179 -6.25 -3.98 5.41
CA LEU A 179 -7.64 -3.54 5.31
C LEU A 179 -8.05 -3.43 3.84
N ILE A 180 -7.24 -2.79 3.00
CA ILE A 180 -7.49 -2.67 1.55
C ILE A 180 -7.61 -4.05 0.91
N ALA A 181 -6.72 -5.00 1.23
CA ALA A 181 -6.76 -6.36 0.73
C ALA A 181 -8.11 -7.05 1.00
N ARG A 182 -8.69 -6.84 2.19
CA ARG A 182 -10.01 -7.41 2.52
C ARG A 182 -11.10 -6.81 1.64
N GLU A 183 -11.04 -5.50 1.40
CA GLU A 183 -12.00 -4.84 0.52
C GLU A 183 -11.85 -5.31 -0.94
N LEU A 184 -10.62 -5.44 -1.46
CA LEU A 184 -10.37 -5.98 -2.80
C LEU A 184 -10.94 -7.41 -2.94
N ILE A 185 -10.77 -8.26 -1.93
CA ILE A 185 -11.34 -9.62 -1.92
C ILE A 185 -12.88 -9.55 -1.89
N SER A 186 -13.47 -8.64 -1.11
CA SER A 186 -14.92 -8.45 -1.05
C SER A 186 -15.51 -7.98 -2.38
N LEU A 187 -14.72 -7.24 -3.18
CA LEU A 187 -15.05 -6.82 -4.54
C LEU A 187 -14.86 -7.95 -5.58
N GLY A 188 -14.55 -9.18 -5.14
CA GLY A 188 -14.44 -10.35 -6.00
C GLY A 188 -13.03 -10.58 -6.59
N MET A 189 -12.03 -9.80 -6.20
CA MET A 189 -10.66 -10.07 -6.61
C MET A 189 -10.09 -11.30 -5.90
N LYS A 190 -9.29 -12.08 -6.62
CA LYS A 190 -8.62 -13.26 -6.08
C LYS A 190 -7.24 -12.89 -5.54
N GLU A 191 -6.93 -13.35 -4.34
CA GLU A 191 -5.58 -13.28 -3.77
C GLU A 191 -4.70 -14.37 -4.41
N TYR A 192 -3.71 -13.95 -5.20
CA TYR A 192 -2.71 -14.84 -5.81
C TYR A 192 -1.47 -14.98 -4.92
N ARG A 193 -1.11 -13.89 -4.24
CA ARG A 193 -0.04 -13.87 -3.26
C ARG A 193 -0.51 -13.07 -2.07
N ARG A 194 -0.44 -13.64 -0.89
CA ARG A 194 -0.72 -12.93 0.35
C ARG A 194 0.48 -12.10 0.77
N GLN A 195 0.22 -10.86 1.20
CA GLN A 195 1.26 -10.02 1.79
C GLN A 195 1.77 -10.64 3.10
N GLY A 196 3.09 -10.74 3.24
CA GLY A 196 3.74 -11.14 4.50
C GLY A 196 3.76 -10.02 5.54
N LYS A 197 4.68 -10.12 6.51
CA LYS A 197 4.82 -9.15 7.62
C LYS A 197 6.10 -8.32 7.53
N LYS A 198 7.03 -8.66 6.65
CA LYS A 198 8.32 -7.99 6.52
C LYS A 198 8.18 -6.72 5.69
N TYR A 199 9.17 -5.85 5.77
CA TYR A 199 9.31 -4.75 4.81
C TYR A 199 9.48 -5.32 3.40
N TRP A 200 9.06 -4.57 2.39
CA TRP A 200 9.02 -5.00 0.98
C TRP A 200 8.08 -6.17 0.64
N ASP A 201 7.45 -6.83 1.62
CA ASP A 201 6.47 -7.87 1.30
C ASP A 201 5.30 -7.29 0.50
N ALA A 202 4.93 -8.00 -0.57
CA ALA A 202 3.86 -7.62 -1.47
C ALA A 202 2.76 -8.69 -1.53
N GLY A 203 1.51 -8.24 -1.55
CA GLY A 203 0.35 -9.05 -1.92
C GLY A 203 -0.07 -8.76 -3.36
N ILE A 204 -0.63 -9.76 -4.06
CA ILE A 204 -1.06 -9.64 -5.46
C ILE A 204 -2.51 -10.10 -5.56
N TYR A 205 -3.36 -9.24 -6.10
CA TYR A 205 -4.79 -9.44 -6.25
C TYR A 205 -5.17 -9.27 -7.72
N LYS A 206 -5.93 -10.22 -8.28
CA LYS A 206 -6.36 -10.14 -9.69
C LYS A 206 -7.86 -10.32 -9.83
N LEU A 207 -8.47 -9.53 -10.72
CA LEU A 207 -9.84 -9.79 -11.16
C LEU A 207 -9.83 -10.89 -12.22
N LYS A 208 -10.82 -11.78 -12.14
CA LYS A 208 -11.01 -12.88 -13.10
C LYS A 208 -11.52 -12.38 -14.44
#